data_AF-A0A239WJJ2-F1
#
_entry.id   AF-A0A239WJJ2-F1
#
_cell.length_a   1.000
_cell.length_b   1.000
_cell.length_c   1.000
_cell.angle_alpha   90.00
_cell.angle_beta   90.00
_cell.angle_gamma   90.00
#
_symmetry.space_group_name_H-M   'P 1'
#
loop_
_entity.id
_entity.type
_entity.pdbx_description
1 polymer ?
#
loop_
_entity_poly.entity_id
_entity_poly.type
_entity_poly.pdbx_seq_one_letter_code
_entity_poly.pdbx_strand_id
1 'polypeptide(L)'
;MGYKEDFEFYFQESRGNLEEYLRPCVNQIHDRGVELGIEFDGYYTTNRQNVKDMNFSVEEDYFVNEDRRTLYILSAALCNDEIMGMLEEALKRTPYYPICRMNICSRINYLGSVGVTFLPAGSL
;
A
#
# COMPACT_ATOMS: atom_id res chain seq x y z
N MET A 1 16.26 -4.30 -12.94
CA MET A 1 15.43 -5.36 -12.34
C MET A 1 14.03 -4.80 -12.26
N GLY A 2 13.09 -5.40 -12.99
CA GLY A 2 11.71 -4.91 -13.04
C GLY A 2 10.85 -5.60 -11.98
N TYR A 3 9.85 -4.91 -11.41
CA TYR A 3 8.96 -5.42 -10.34
C TYR A 3 8.38 -6.84 -10.60
N LYS A 4 8.24 -7.22 -11.87
CA LYS A 4 7.77 -8.54 -12.29
C LYS A 4 8.72 -9.69 -11.90
N GLU A 5 10.02 -9.45 -11.91
CA GLU A 5 11.03 -10.44 -11.50
C GLU A 5 10.95 -10.70 -9.99
N ASP A 6 10.65 -9.65 -9.20
CA ASP A 6 10.54 -9.73 -7.75
C ASP A 6 9.25 -10.44 -7.30
N PHE A 7 8.11 -10.17 -7.96
CA PHE A 7 6.86 -10.86 -7.64
C PHE A 7 6.89 -12.35 -7.96
N GLU A 8 7.55 -12.75 -9.05
CA GLU A 8 7.73 -14.17 -9.35
C GLU A 8 8.62 -14.86 -8.31
N PHE A 9 9.69 -14.18 -7.87
CA PHE A 9 10.54 -14.66 -6.78
C PHE A 9 9.74 -14.84 -5.48
N TYR A 10 8.94 -13.85 -5.05
CA TYR A 10 8.11 -13.98 -3.85
C TYR A 10 7.10 -15.12 -3.96
N PHE A 11 6.52 -15.33 -5.13
CA PHE A 11 5.58 -16.42 -5.35
C PHE A 11 6.25 -17.79 -5.18
N GLN A 12 7.44 -17.97 -5.74
CA GLN A 12 8.21 -19.20 -5.63
C GLN A 12 8.64 -19.49 -4.18
N GLU A 13 9.14 -18.47 -3.48
CA GLU A 13 9.57 -18.59 -2.08
C GLU A 13 8.41 -18.87 -1.12
N SER A 14 7.21 -18.37 -1.43
CA SER A 14 6.01 -18.57 -0.60
C SER A 14 5.52 -20.01 -0.54
N ARG A 15 5.98 -20.88 -1.45
CA ARG A 15 5.56 -22.31 -1.54
C ARG A 15 4.03 -22.50 -1.52
N GLY A 16 3.29 -21.54 -2.09
CA GLY A 16 1.82 -21.55 -2.14
C GLY A 16 1.13 -20.90 -0.94
N ASN A 17 1.86 -20.37 0.04
CA ASN A 17 1.29 -19.54 1.10
C ASN A 17 1.01 -18.12 0.58
N LEU A 18 -0.27 -17.82 0.35
CA LEU A 18 -0.70 -16.53 -0.18
C LEU A 18 -0.33 -15.33 0.71
N GLU A 19 -0.30 -15.50 2.03
CA GLU A 19 0.05 -14.43 2.96
C GLU A 19 1.55 -14.10 2.87
N GLU A 20 2.39 -15.13 2.83
CA GLU A 20 3.83 -14.99 2.64
C GLU A 20 4.20 -14.41 1.27
N TYR A 21 3.37 -14.66 0.25
CA TYR A 21 3.50 -14.04 -1.07
C TYR A 21 3.04 -12.58 -1.10
N LEU A 22 1.85 -12.29 -0.59
CA LEU A 22 1.23 -10.97 -0.73
C LEU A 22 1.92 -9.92 0.14
N ARG A 23 2.39 -10.28 1.34
CA ARG A 23 3.06 -9.35 2.25
C ARG A 23 4.25 -8.60 1.59
N PRO A 24 5.25 -9.27 0.98
CA PRO A 24 6.35 -8.58 0.31
C PRO A 24 5.89 -7.84 -0.96
N CYS A 25 4.90 -8.35 -1.71
CA CYS A 25 4.35 -7.64 -2.87
C CYS A 25 3.72 -6.30 -2.48
N VAL A 26 2.87 -6.31 -1.44
CA VAL A 26 2.19 -5.14 -0.88
C VAL A 26 3.22 -4.11 -0.40
N ASN A 27 4.30 -4.54 0.25
CA ASN A 27 5.38 -3.65 0.67
C ASN A 27 6.07 -2.98 -0.52
N GLN A 28 6.41 -3.76 -1.54
CA GLN A 28 7.06 -3.22 -2.73
C GLN A 28 6.18 -2.22 -3.49
N ILE A 29 4.86 -2.48 -3.59
CA ILE A 29 3.90 -1.54 -4.19
C ILE A 29 3.83 -0.26 -3.37
N HIS A 30 3.80 -0.39 -2.04
CA HIS A 30 3.80 0.73 -1.12
C HIS A 30 5.05 1.60 -1.26
N ASP A 31 6.24 1.01 -1.19
CA ASP A 31 7.52 1.70 -1.35
C ASP A 31 7.57 2.45 -2.68
N ARG A 32 7.06 1.83 -3.75
CA ARG A 32 6.97 2.48 -5.06
C ARG A 32 6.03 3.68 -5.07
N GLY A 33 4.88 3.59 -4.40
CA GLY A 33 3.97 4.72 -4.24
C GLY A 33 4.65 5.91 -3.54
N VAL A 34 5.47 5.62 -2.52
CA VAL A 34 6.25 6.62 -1.79
C VAL A 34 7.32 7.25 -2.68
N GLU A 35 8.06 6.45 -3.45
CA GLU A 35 9.06 6.95 -4.42
C GLU A 35 8.45 7.87 -5.48
N LEU A 36 7.23 7.55 -5.93
CA LEU A 36 6.48 8.34 -6.90
C LEU A 36 5.88 9.62 -6.30
N GLY A 37 6.04 9.85 -4.99
CA GLY A 37 5.48 11.00 -4.30
C GLY A 37 3.95 10.99 -4.25
N ILE A 38 3.33 9.80 -4.25
CA ILE A 38 1.88 9.67 -4.09
C ILE A 38 1.55 9.88 -2.62
N GLU A 39 0.79 10.94 -2.34
CA GLU A 39 0.44 11.33 -0.98
C GLU A 39 -1.07 11.54 -0.84
N PHE A 40 -1.60 11.15 0.31
CA PHE A 40 -3.00 11.37 0.69
C PHE A 40 -3.00 12.24 1.96
N ASP A 41 -3.75 13.35 1.91
CA ASP A 41 -3.92 14.32 3.00
C ASP A 41 -2.62 14.87 3.61
N GLY A 42 -1.58 15.08 2.78
CA GLY A 42 -0.29 15.63 3.21
C GLY A 42 0.46 14.74 4.19
N TYR A 43 0.05 13.48 4.35
CA TYR A 43 0.55 12.58 5.39
C TYR A 43 2.07 12.36 5.31
N TYR A 44 2.62 12.18 4.11
CA TYR A 44 4.05 11.89 3.95
C TYR A 44 4.92 13.16 4.00
N THR A 45 4.62 14.19 3.22
CA THR A 45 5.37 15.45 3.28
C THR A 45 5.29 16.08 4.66
N THR A 46 4.09 16.21 5.24
CA THR A 46 3.90 16.92 6.51
C THR A 46 4.51 16.15 7.68
N ASN A 47 4.33 14.83 7.76
CA ASN A 47 4.98 14.04 8.81
C ASN A 47 6.50 13.95 8.62
N ARG A 48 7.01 13.78 7.39
CA ARG A 48 8.46 13.70 7.15
C ARG A 48 9.16 15.04 7.41
N GLN A 49 8.52 16.17 7.11
CA GLN A 49 9.04 17.50 7.46
C GLN A 49 9.02 17.70 8.98
N ASN A 50 7.90 17.39 9.64
CA ASN A 50 7.77 17.50 11.10
C ASN A 50 8.73 16.57 11.86
N VAL A 51 9.05 15.40 11.29
CA VAL A 51 9.95 14.41 11.89
C VAL A 51 11.42 14.67 11.56
N LYS A 52 11.74 15.41 10.49
CA LYS A 52 13.10 15.94 10.33
C LYS A 52 13.48 16.90 11.46
N ASP A 53 12.49 17.61 12.00
CA ASP A 53 12.67 18.63 13.04
C ASP A 53 12.43 18.12 14.46
N MET A 54 11.78 16.95 14.61
CA MET A 54 11.54 16.28 15.89
C MET A 54 12.07 14.85 15.84
N ASN A 55 12.95 14.46 16.77
CA ASN A 55 13.54 13.12 16.96
C ASN A 55 12.51 11.98 17.24
N PHE A 56 11.27 12.09 16.74
CA PHE A 56 10.26 11.05 16.74
C PHE A 56 10.54 10.07 15.61
N SER A 57 10.44 8.77 15.88
CA SER A 57 10.26 7.79 14.81
C SER A 57 8.97 8.15 14.09
N VAL A 58 9.02 8.50 12.79
CA VAL A 58 7.80 8.53 11.96
C VAL A 58 7.18 7.15 12.18
N GLU A 59 6.05 7.12 12.89
CA GLU A 59 5.48 5.95 13.53
C GLU A 59 5.65 4.69 12.68
N GLU A 60 6.56 3.81 13.10
CA GLU A 60 6.61 2.43 12.59
C GLU A 60 5.20 1.82 12.66
N ASP A 61 4.40 2.18 13.66
CA ASP A 61 3.02 1.77 13.88
C ASP A 61 2.06 2.07 12.73
N TYR A 62 2.23 3.17 11.99
CA TYR A 62 1.36 3.47 10.85
C TYR A 62 1.57 2.48 9.70
N PHE A 63 2.82 2.11 9.45
CA PHE A 63 3.16 1.11 8.46
C PHE A 63 2.96 -0.30 9.00
N VAL A 64 3.03 -0.54 10.31
CA VAL A 64 2.71 -1.84 10.92
C VAL A 64 1.21 -2.16 10.80
N ASN A 65 0.34 -1.14 10.70
CA ASN A 65 -1.08 -1.34 10.47
C ASN A 65 -1.38 -1.76 9.01
N GLU A 66 -1.67 -3.05 8.81
CA GLU A 66 -1.95 -3.63 7.49
C GLU A 66 -3.16 -3.00 6.79
N ASP A 67 -4.20 -2.62 7.52
CA ASP A 67 -5.40 -2.00 6.94
C ASP A 67 -5.10 -0.61 6.38
N ARG A 68 -4.26 0.18 7.05
CA ARG A 68 -3.82 1.50 6.58
C ARG A 68 -2.89 1.39 5.38
N ARG A 69 -1.96 0.41 5.39
CA ARG A 69 -1.11 0.11 4.23
C ARG A 69 -1.96 -0.31 3.02
N THR A 70 -2.97 -1.14 3.26
CA THR A 70 -3.95 -1.54 2.23
C THR A 70 -4.71 -0.34 1.69
N LEU A 71 -5.20 0.55 2.56
CA LEU A 71 -5.90 1.77 2.14
C LEU A 71 -5.01 2.64 1.24
N TYR A 72 -3.73 2.82 1.60
CA TYR A 72 -2.77 3.57 0.80
C TYR A 72 -2.61 2.99 -0.60
N ILE A 73 -2.32 1.69 -0.72
CA ILE A 73 -2.08 1.04 -2.00
C ILE A 73 -3.31 1.09 -2.90
N LEU A 74 -4.50 0.84 -2.33
CA LEU A 74 -5.75 0.89 -3.08
C LEU A 74 -6.03 2.31 -3.60
N SER A 75 -5.80 3.32 -2.76
CA SER A 75 -5.98 4.72 -3.15
C SER A 75 -4.95 5.13 -4.22
N ALA A 76 -3.70 4.69 -4.08
CA ALA A 76 -2.63 4.93 -5.05
C ALA A 76 -2.91 4.27 -6.41
N ALA A 77 -3.43 3.04 -6.41
CA ALA A 77 -3.81 2.32 -7.62
C ALA A 77 -4.94 3.03 -8.40
N LEU A 78 -5.86 3.73 -7.72
CA LEU A 78 -6.89 4.51 -8.42
C LEU A 78 -6.32 5.72 -9.17
N CYS A 79 -5.24 6.31 -8.64
CA CYS A 79 -4.67 7.58 -9.09
C CYS A 79 -3.42 7.41 -9.98
N ASN A 80 -2.81 6.24 -10.00
CA ASN A 80 -1.55 6.00 -10.71
C ASN A 80 -1.56 4.63 -11.42
N ASP A 81 -1.40 4.65 -12.74
CA ASP A 81 -1.47 3.45 -13.59
C ASP A 81 -0.29 2.49 -13.37
N GLU A 82 0.88 2.98 -12.94
CA GLU A 82 2.03 2.12 -12.58
C GLU A 82 1.70 1.31 -11.33
N ILE A 83 1.16 1.95 -10.30
CA ILE A 83 0.71 1.28 -9.08
C ILE A 83 -0.44 0.31 -9.37
N MET A 84 -1.39 0.69 -10.23
CA MET A 84 -2.46 -0.22 -10.68
C MET A 84 -1.89 -1.47 -11.35
N GLY A 85 -0.94 -1.30 -12.28
CA GLY A 85 -0.30 -2.43 -12.96
C GLY A 85 0.47 -3.35 -12.01
N MET A 86 1.16 -2.80 -11.02
CA MET A 86 1.83 -3.60 -9.99
C MET A 86 0.83 -4.37 -9.13
N LEU A 87 -0.26 -3.73 -8.70
CA LEU A 87 -1.33 -4.38 -7.94
C LEU A 87 -1.98 -5.52 -8.74
N GLU A 88 -2.26 -5.30 -10.03
CA GLU A 88 -2.79 -6.34 -10.92
C GLU A 88 -1.83 -7.53 -11.04
N GLU A 89 -0.53 -7.29 -11.23
CA GLU A 89 0.45 -8.38 -11.37
C GLU A 89 0.62 -9.17 -10.06
N ALA A 90 0.64 -8.49 -8.91
CA ALA A 90 0.68 -9.14 -7.60
C ALA A 90 -0.57 -10.00 -7.34
N LEU A 91 -1.76 -9.53 -7.74
CA LEU A 91 -2.99 -10.27 -7.50
C LEU A 91 -3.25 -11.38 -8.52
N LYS A 92 -2.61 -11.36 -9.69
CA LYS A 92 -2.85 -12.27 -10.82
C LYS A 92 -2.83 -13.76 -10.48
N ARG A 93 -2.05 -14.13 -9.45
CA ARG A 93 -1.88 -15.51 -8.97
C ARG A 93 -2.74 -15.84 -7.76
N THR A 94 -3.67 -14.96 -7.41
CA THR A 94 -4.51 -15.05 -6.22
C THR A 94 -6.00 -15.10 -6.61
N PRO A 95 -6.87 -15.59 -5.71
CA PRO A 95 -8.32 -15.53 -5.92
C PRO A 95 -8.90 -14.11 -6.01
N TYR A 96 -8.11 -13.08 -5.70
CA TYR A 96 -8.53 -11.69 -5.74
C TYR A 96 -8.42 -11.06 -7.14
N TYR A 97 -7.91 -11.80 -8.13
CA TYR A 97 -7.87 -11.38 -9.54
C TYR A 97 -9.08 -11.93 -10.34
N PRO A 98 -9.64 -11.15 -11.30
CA PRO A 98 -9.24 -9.80 -11.67
C PRO A 98 -9.69 -8.75 -10.66
N ILE A 99 -8.81 -7.78 -10.40
CA ILE A 99 -9.17 -6.57 -9.67
C ILE A 99 -9.65 -5.51 -10.66
N CYS A 100 -10.65 -4.72 -10.29
CA CYS A 100 -11.06 -3.56 -11.07
C CYS A 100 -11.31 -2.36 -10.16
N ARG A 101 -11.38 -1.17 -10.76
CA ARG A 101 -11.64 0.09 -10.04
C ARG A 101 -12.86 0.02 -9.11
N MET A 102 -13.93 -0.67 -9.53
CA MET A 102 -15.13 -0.83 -8.70
C MET A 102 -14.85 -1.64 -7.43
N ASN A 103 -14.12 -2.77 -7.53
CA ASN A 103 -13.74 -3.56 -6.35
C ASN A 103 -12.82 -2.77 -5.41
N ILE A 104 -11.89 -1.98 -5.97
CA ILE A 104 -11.00 -1.10 -5.22
C ILE A 104 -11.81 -0.06 -4.44
N CYS A 105 -12.72 0.66 -5.09
CA CYS A 105 -13.57 1.65 -4.44
C CYS A 105 -14.44 1.02 -3.33
N SER A 106 -15.04 -0.15 -3.58
CA SER A 106 -15.80 -0.86 -2.55
C SER A 106 -14.94 -1.22 -1.33
N ARG A 107 -13.69 -1.63 -1.54
CA ARG A 107 -12.78 -1.97 -0.45
C ARG A 107 -12.32 -0.73 0.33
N ILE A 108 -12.03 0.39 -0.35
CA ILE A 108 -11.73 1.68 0.29
C ILE A 108 -12.91 2.13 1.16
N ASN A 109 -14.15 2.05 0.63
CA ASN A 109 -15.34 2.42 1.39
C ASN A 109 -15.55 1.52 2.62
N TYR A 110 -15.29 0.22 2.49
CA TYR A 110 -15.32 -0.69 3.64
C TYR A 110 -14.31 -0.28 4.71
N LEU A 111 -13.05 -0.03 4.32
CA LEU A 111 -11.99 0.41 5.23
C LEU A 111 -12.39 1.70 5.96
N GLY A 112 -12.93 2.68 5.24
CA GLY A 112 -13.48 3.89 5.84
C GLY A 112 -14.62 3.62 6.82
N SER A 113 -15.52 2.69 6.52
CA SER A 113 -16.66 2.34 7.39
C SER A 113 -16.24 1.68 8.71
N VAL A 114 -15.07 1.04 8.74
CA VAL A 114 -14.48 0.45 9.97
C VAL A 114 -13.46 1.38 10.64
N GLY A 115 -13.40 2.64 10.22
CA GLY A 115 -12.57 3.69 10.85
C GLY A 115 -11.13 3.78 10.34
N VAL A 116 -10.79 3.09 9.24
CA VAL A 116 -9.47 3.20 8.61
C VAL A 116 -9.47 4.41 7.68
N THR A 117 -8.77 5.47 8.08
CA THR A 117 -8.68 6.74 7.35
C THR A 117 -7.23 7.24 7.32
N PHE A 118 -6.93 8.16 6.40
CA PHE A 118 -5.72 8.99 6.48
C PHE A 118 -5.98 10.07 7.54
N LEU A 119 -5.32 9.97 8.71
CA LEU A 119 -5.41 11.02 9.72
C LEU A 119 -4.32 12.07 9.46
N PRO A 120 -4.63 13.37 9.54
CA PRO A 120 -3.61 14.41 9.50
C PRO A 120 -2.61 14.24 10.65
N ALA A 121 -1.34 14.55 10.38
CA ALA A 121 -0.29 14.75 11.38
C ALA A 121 -0.81 15.64 12.53
N GLY A 122 -0.89 15.13 13.75
CA GLY A 122 -1.32 15.90 14.94
C GLY A 122 -2.80 15.78 15.33
N SER A 123 -3.51 14.75 14.86
CA SER A 123 -4.91 14.49 15.25
C SER A 123 -5.06 13.65 16.54
N LEU A 124 -4.05 13.63 17.42
CA LEU A 124 -4.09 12.99 18.74
C LEU A 124 -4.02 14.03 19.86
#